data_AF-A0A2T5U8T3-F1
#
_entry.id   AF-A0A2T5U8T3-F1
#
_cell.length_a   1.000
_cell.length_b   1.000
_cell.length_c   1.000
_cell.angle_alpha   90.00
_cell.angle_beta   90.00
_cell.angle_gamma   90.00
#
_symmetry.space_group_name_H-M   'P 1'
#
loop_
_entity.id
_entity.type
_entity.pdbx_description
1 polymer ?
#
loop_
_entity_poly.entity_id
_entity_poly.type
_entity_poly.pdbx_seq_one_letter_code
_entity_poly.pdbx_strand_id
1 'polypeptide(L)'
;MRTFLLSATFSIAALLPHPATAQDASFYDCQNDRIRIAIAPMELDKALAKFTSITRCPVSIDLDQVRSRPTRTIKTALTKGRLTPGQALARMLRGTPLKSTPIHGGFSVSK
;
A
#
# COMPACT_ATOMS: atom_id res chain seq x y z
N MET A 1 -3.01 8.54 -71.86
CA MET A 1 -3.57 7.74 -70.75
C MET A 1 -2.61 7.83 -69.58
N ARG A 2 -3.11 8.30 -68.44
CA ARG A 2 -2.35 8.50 -67.18
C ARG A 2 -2.26 7.16 -66.44
N THR A 3 -1.07 6.79 -66.00
CA THR A 3 -0.88 5.74 -64.99
C THR A 3 0.11 6.26 -63.96
N PHE A 4 -0.45 6.78 -62.87
CA PHE A 4 0.26 7.09 -61.63
C PHE A 4 0.56 5.76 -60.93
N LEU A 5 1.83 5.48 -60.65
CA LEU A 5 2.24 4.43 -59.72
C LEU A 5 2.80 5.10 -58.46
N LEU A 6 1.95 5.22 -57.44
CA LEU A 6 2.37 5.60 -56.09
C LEU A 6 3.03 4.39 -55.43
N SER A 7 4.33 4.48 -55.17
CA SER A 7 5.05 3.55 -54.30
C SER A 7 4.77 3.93 -52.84
N ALA A 8 3.89 3.17 -52.17
CA ALA A 8 3.62 3.33 -50.75
C ALA A 8 4.75 2.73 -49.91
N THR A 9 5.46 3.57 -49.17
CA THR A 9 6.47 3.19 -48.18
C THR A 9 5.79 2.70 -46.90
N PHE A 10 5.77 1.38 -46.67
CA PHE A 10 5.40 0.82 -45.36
C PHE A 10 6.65 0.79 -44.47
N SER A 11 6.80 1.81 -43.62
CA SER A 11 7.76 1.78 -42.52
C SER A 11 7.14 1.00 -41.35
N ILE A 12 7.59 -0.23 -41.15
CA ILE A 12 7.24 -1.01 -39.96
C ILE A 12 8.07 -0.43 -38.80
N ALA A 13 7.45 0.44 -38.01
CA ALA A 13 8.04 0.90 -36.75
C ALA A 13 8.03 -0.28 -35.77
N ALA A 14 9.22 -0.84 -35.52
CA ALA A 14 9.44 -1.83 -34.47
C ALA A 14 9.13 -1.18 -33.11
N LEU A 15 7.96 -1.46 -32.55
CA LEU A 15 7.62 -1.18 -31.16
C LEU A 15 8.52 -2.06 -30.28
N LEU A 16 9.62 -1.49 -29.82
CA LEU A 16 10.48 -2.10 -28.80
C LEU A 16 9.60 -2.46 -27.58
N PRO A 17 9.71 -3.69 -27.03
CA PRO A 17 9.12 -3.98 -25.74
C PRO A 17 9.83 -3.10 -24.72
N HIS A 18 9.16 -2.05 -24.28
CA HIS A 18 9.59 -1.31 -23.10
C HIS A 18 9.54 -2.31 -21.95
N PRO A 19 10.66 -2.68 -21.32
CA PRO A 19 10.58 -3.42 -20.08
C PRO A 19 9.76 -2.54 -19.15
N ALA A 20 8.55 -2.98 -18.82
CA ALA A 20 7.79 -2.40 -17.73
C ALA A 20 8.75 -2.43 -16.55
N THR A 21 9.19 -1.26 -16.12
CA THR A 21 9.95 -1.10 -14.89
C THR A 21 8.98 -1.48 -13.78
N ALA A 22 8.83 -2.78 -13.54
CA ALA A 22 8.39 -3.31 -12.27
C ALA A 22 9.30 -2.62 -11.26
N GLN A 23 8.71 -1.66 -10.57
CA GLN A 23 9.39 -0.81 -9.61
C GLN A 23 10.23 -1.74 -8.75
N ASP A 24 11.53 -1.44 -8.71
CA ASP A 24 12.54 -2.19 -7.99
C ASP A 24 11.91 -2.77 -6.74
N ALA A 25 11.86 -4.10 -6.67
CA ALA A 25 11.48 -4.82 -5.47
C ALA A 25 12.61 -4.69 -4.44
N SER A 26 13.14 -3.46 -4.24
CA SER A 26 13.96 -3.10 -3.11
C SER A 26 13.06 -3.19 -1.88
N PHE A 27 12.94 -4.42 -1.42
CA PHE A 27 12.43 -4.90 -0.15
C PHE A 27 12.20 -3.75 0.82
N TYR A 28 10.94 -3.38 1.02
CA TYR A 28 10.52 -2.57 2.14
C TYR A 28 10.91 -3.33 3.41
N ASP A 29 12.13 -3.19 3.92
CA ASP A 29 12.45 -3.75 5.22
C ASP A 29 11.74 -2.88 6.24
N CYS A 30 10.52 -3.29 6.61
CA CYS A 30 9.76 -2.63 7.64
C CYS A 30 10.54 -2.75 8.94
N GLN A 31 11.36 -1.72 9.20
CA GLN A 31 12.29 -1.70 10.30
C GLN A 31 11.53 -1.93 11.60
N ASN A 32 11.86 -3.02 12.30
CA ASN A 32 11.23 -3.36 13.56
C ASN A 32 11.75 -2.49 14.73
N ASP A 33 12.35 -1.35 14.41
CA ASP A 33 12.90 -0.41 15.37
C ASP A 33 11.80 0.36 16.10
N ARG A 34 12.08 0.68 17.37
CA ARG A 34 11.16 1.47 18.17
C ARG A 34 11.27 2.95 17.84
N ILE A 35 10.27 3.46 17.15
CA ILE A 35 10.14 4.88 16.79
C ILE A 35 9.10 5.58 17.67
N ARG A 36 9.22 6.91 17.79
CA ARG A 36 8.23 7.73 18.50
C ARG A 36 7.04 7.94 17.56
N ILE A 37 5.88 7.40 17.95
CA ILE A 37 4.63 7.47 17.17
C ILE A 37 3.57 8.20 18.01
N ALA A 38 2.79 9.05 17.34
CA ALA A 38 1.60 9.66 17.88
C ALA A 38 0.54 9.76 16.77
N ILE A 39 -0.44 8.87 16.81
CA ILE A 39 -1.58 8.82 15.88
C ILE A 39 -2.85 8.92 16.73
N ALA A 40 -3.60 10.00 16.52
CA ALA A 40 -4.88 10.22 17.18
C ALA A 40 -5.96 9.27 16.60
N PRO A 41 -7.05 8.99 17.36
CA PRO A 41 -8.18 8.25 16.84
C PRO A 41 -8.74 8.89 15.55
N MET A 42 -8.79 8.12 14.48
CA MET A 42 -9.36 8.53 13.19
C MET A 42 -9.87 7.33 12.41
N GLU A 43 -10.56 7.59 11.29
CA GLU A 43 -11.01 6.54 10.37
C GLU A 43 -9.83 5.70 9.88
N LEU A 44 -10.06 4.40 9.71
CA LEU A 44 -9.02 3.41 9.45
C LEU A 44 -8.18 3.73 8.20
N ASP A 45 -8.81 4.20 7.13
CA ASP A 45 -8.12 4.59 5.89
C ASP A 45 -7.07 5.69 6.15
N LYS A 46 -7.47 6.75 6.87
CA LYS A 46 -6.59 7.87 7.24
C LYS A 46 -5.53 7.43 8.24
N ALA A 47 -5.91 6.58 9.19
CA ALA A 47 -5.00 6.07 10.21
C ALA A 47 -3.88 5.22 9.60
N LEU A 48 -4.22 4.34 8.66
CA LEU A 48 -3.26 3.50 7.93
C LEU A 48 -2.36 4.34 7.02
N ALA A 49 -2.91 5.32 6.30
CA ALA A 49 -2.10 6.26 5.52
C ALA A 49 -1.11 7.04 6.39
N LYS A 50 -1.57 7.50 7.57
CA LYS A 50 -0.71 8.19 8.54
C LYS A 50 0.35 7.26 9.13
N PHE A 51 -0.02 6.02 9.43
CA PHE A 51 0.91 4.99 9.88
C PHE A 51 2.02 4.79 8.86
N THR A 52 1.70 4.50 7.59
CA THR A 52 2.68 4.29 6.51
C THR A 52 3.57 5.52 6.33
N SER A 53 3.02 6.72 6.43
CA SER A 53 3.80 7.97 6.35
C SER A 53 4.83 8.11 7.48
N ILE A 54 4.54 7.63 8.69
CA ILE A 54 5.43 7.74 9.86
C ILE A 54 6.45 6.59 9.88
N THR A 55 5.98 5.37 9.66
CA THR A 55 6.79 4.15 9.83
C THR A 55 7.52 3.74 8.56
N ARG A 56 7.10 4.27 7.40
CA ARG A 56 7.51 3.83 6.05
C ARG A 56 7.21 2.35 5.77
N CYS A 57 6.42 1.70 6.62
CA CYS A 57 5.99 0.32 6.42
C CYS A 57 4.69 0.31 5.62
N PRO A 58 4.67 -0.35 4.45
CA PRO A 58 3.44 -0.51 3.68
C PRO A 58 2.43 -1.36 4.47
N VAL A 59 1.15 -1.01 4.33
CA VAL A 59 0.04 -1.75 4.91
C VAL A 59 -0.96 -2.12 3.82
N SER A 60 -1.19 -3.42 3.67
CA SER A 60 -2.21 -3.97 2.81
C SER A 60 -3.48 -4.25 3.61
N ILE A 61 -4.64 -3.94 3.06
CA ILE A 61 -5.92 -4.32 3.66
C ILE A 61 -6.45 -5.49 2.85
N ASP A 62 -6.69 -6.62 3.51
CA ASP A 62 -7.36 -7.75 2.89
C ASP A 62 -8.85 -7.40 2.72
N LEU A 63 -9.19 -6.87 1.54
CA LEU A 63 -10.53 -6.38 1.24
C LEU A 63 -11.57 -7.51 1.21
N ASP A 64 -11.16 -8.75 0.95
CA ASP A 64 -12.07 -9.90 0.92
C ASP A 64 -12.55 -10.29 2.32
N GLN A 65 -11.73 -10.06 3.35
CA GLN A 65 -12.12 -10.28 4.75
C GLN A 65 -12.76 -9.05 5.44
N VAL A 66 -12.58 -7.84 4.89
CA VAL A 66 -13.10 -6.57 5.46
C VAL A 66 -14.44 -6.13 4.81
N ARG A 67 -14.93 -6.88 3.80
CA ARG A 67 -16.15 -6.61 3.00
C ARG A 67 -17.42 -6.20 3.74
N SER A 68 -17.57 -6.48 5.04
CA SER A 68 -18.81 -6.20 5.77
C SER A 68 -18.94 -4.78 6.33
N ARG A 69 -17.87 -3.96 6.36
CA ARG A 69 -17.98 -2.54 6.75
C ARG A 69 -17.02 -1.66 5.94
N PRO A 70 -17.46 -0.48 5.44
CA PRO A 70 -16.55 0.47 4.82
C PRO A 70 -15.45 0.84 5.83
N THR A 71 -14.18 0.78 5.42
CA THR A 71 -13.03 1.19 6.26
C THR A 71 -13.19 2.61 6.83
N ARG A 72 -13.96 3.45 6.14
CA ARG A 72 -14.41 4.81 6.57
C ARG A 72 -15.37 4.85 7.76
N THR A 73 -15.78 3.70 8.30
CA THR A 73 -16.66 3.60 9.48
C THR A 73 -15.95 3.00 10.69
N ILE A 74 -14.72 2.53 10.51
CA ILE A 74 -13.93 1.89 11.57
C ILE A 74 -12.99 2.95 12.14
N LYS A 75 -13.25 3.35 13.37
CA LYS A 75 -12.36 4.25 14.11
C LYS A 75 -11.25 3.47 14.79
N THR A 76 -10.04 3.98 14.65
CA THR A 76 -8.84 3.45 15.30
C THR A 76 -8.65 4.03 16.69
N ALA A 77 -7.90 3.32 17.54
CA ALA A 77 -7.57 3.77 18.88
C ALA A 77 -6.35 4.70 18.89
N LEU A 78 -6.26 5.52 19.95
CA LEU A 78 -5.10 6.38 20.19
C LEU A 78 -3.83 5.53 20.31
N THR A 79 -2.86 5.83 19.46
CA THR A 79 -1.57 5.15 19.44
C THR A 79 -0.47 6.16 19.68
N LYS A 80 0.05 6.19 20.91
CA LYS A 80 1.13 7.10 21.33
C LYS A 80 2.21 6.35 22.10
N GLY A 81 3.47 6.70 21.85
CA GLY A 81 4.62 6.21 22.60
C GLY A 81 5.80 5.83 21.71
N ARG A 82 6.81 5.20 22.32
CA ARG A 82 7.94 4.61 21.62
C ARG A 82 7.64 3.13 21.34
N LEU A 83 7.22 2.82 20.11
CA LEU A 83 6.66 1.54 19.71
C LEU A 83 7.35 1.05 18.43
N THR A 84 7.42 -0.27 18.25
CA THR A 84 7.72 -0.82 16.92
C THR A 84 6.51 -0.62 15.99
N PRO A 85 6.68 -0.60 14.66
CA PRO A 85 5.56 -0.49 13.73
C PRO A 85 4.46 -1.53 13.98
N GLY A 86 4.82 -2.79 14.25
CA GLY A 86 3.86 -3.84 14.56
C GLY A 86 3.08 -3.58 15.85
N GLN A 87 3.75 -3.11 16.91
CA GLN A 87 3.09 -2.75 18.17
C GLN A 87 2.15 -1.55 18.00
N ALA A 88 2.56 -0.56 17.21
CA ALA A 88 1.75 0.61 16.92
C ALA A 88 0.51 0.24 16.12
N LEU A 89 0.64 -0.59 15.08
CA LEU A 89 -0.48 -1.04 14.27
C LEU A 89 -1.47 -1.88 15.09
N ALA A 90 -0.99 -2.84 15.88
CA ALA A 90 -1.84 -3.64 16.77
C ALA A 90 -2.58 -2.78 17.81
N ARG A 91 -1.93 -1.71 18.31
CA ARG A 91 -2.56 -0.76 19.24
C ARG A 91 -3.62 0.09 18.55
N MET A 92 -3.36 0.51 17.31
CA MET A 92 -4.27 1.31 16.50
C MET A 92 -5.55 0.54 16.16
N LEU A 93 -5.45 -0.76 15.91
CA LEU A 93 -6.59 -1.64 15.63
C LEU A 93 -7.32 -2.13 16.89
N ARG A 94 -6.88 -1.74 18.09
CA ARG A 94 -7.51 -2.17 19.35
C ARG A 94 -8.96 -1.72 19.41
N GLY A 95 -9.85 -2.65 19.76
CA GLY A 95 -11.30 -2.39 19.82
C GLY A 95 -12.01 -2.50 18.47
N THR A 96 -11.27 -2.75 17.39
CA THR A 96 -11.83 -3.15 16.10
C THR A 96 -11.82 -4.68 15.99
N PRO A 97 -12.64 -5.29 15.10
CA PRO A 97 -12.53 -6.71 14.78
C PRO A 97 -11.29 -7.04 13.94
N LEU A 98 -10.43 -6.07 13.64
CA LEU A 98 -9.29 -6.26 12.73
C LEU A 98 -8.03 -6.65 13.51
N LYS A 99 -7.18 -7.43 12.85
CA LYS A 99 -5.86 -7.86 13.31
C LYS A 99 -4.82 -7.48 12.27
N SER A 100 -3.61 -7.20 12.75
CA SER A 100 -2.45 -6.99 11.90
C SER A 100 -1.58 -8.24 11.88
N THR A 101 -1.20 -8.69 10.70
CA THR A 101 -0.22 -9.77 10.49
C THR A 101 0.99 -9.23 9.74
N PRO A 102 2.22 -9.61 10.13
CA PRO A 102 3.39 -9.27 9.34
C PRO A 102 3.37 -10.03 8.02
N ILE A 103 3.71 -9.35 6.93
CA ILE A 103 3.90 -9.93 5.59
C ILE A 103 5.28 -9.53 5.07
N HIS A 104 5.70 -10.11 3.94
CA HIS A 104 6.97 -9.72 3.31
C HIS A 104 6.99 -8.22 3.03
N GLY A 105 7.80 -7.52 3.83
CA GLY A 105 8.05 -6.09 3.73
C GLY A 105 7.01 -5.15 4.32
N GLY A 106 6.07 -5.63 5.13
CA GLY A 106 5.06 -4.76 5.74
C GLY A 106 4.06 -5.48 6.62
N PHE A 107 2.82 -4.96 6.65
CA PHE A 107 1.73 -5.56 7.40
C PHE A 107 0.50 -5.78 6.53
N SER A 108 -0.23 -6.86 6.77
CA SER A 108 -1.60 -7.03 6.32
C SER A 108 -2.56 -6.74 7.47
N VAL A 109 -3.71 -6.15 7.15
CA VAL A 109 -4.84 -5.96 8.07
C VAL A 109 -6.02 -6.78 7.57
N SER A 110 -6.46 -7.71 8.41
CA SER A 110 -7.54 -8.65 8.13
C SER A 110 -8.45 -8.82 9.35
N LYS A 111 -9.53 -9.58 9.24
CA LYS A 111 -10.46 -9.84 10.36
C LYS A 111 -10.02 -11.05 11.20
#